data_AF-A0A7W0T5N8-F1
#
_entry.id   AF-A0A7W0T5N8-F1
#
_cell.length_a   1.000
_cell.length_b   1.000
_cell.length_c   1.000
_cell.angle_alpha   90.00
_cell.angle_beta   90.00
_cell.angle_gamma   90.00
#
_symmetry.space_group_name_H-M   'P 1'
#
loop_
_entity.id
_entity.type
_entity.pdbx_description
1 polymer ?
#
loop_
_entity_poly.entity_id
_entity_poly.type
_entity_poly.pdbx_seq_one_letter_code
_entity_poly.pdbx_strand_id
1 'polypeptide(L)'
;MSFGRALQVTRILALVLAGIYALAALGGLLADFDTTRDTVLWVGFLGGGAVLILLSSFFAGVSRWLSAALVSIGAAAGGLPLFWTIVVPLAAAVLIAMSFALARRPAPSA
;
A
#
# COMPACT_ATOMS: atom_id res chain seq x y z
N MET A 1 10.28 -14.04 -15.41
CA MET A 1 10.82 -12.76 -14.89
C MET A 1 11.97 -13.05 -13.94
N SER A 2 13.08 -12.32 -14.02
CA SER A 2 14.16 -12.44 -13.02
C SER A 2 13.69 -11.93 -11.65
N PHE A 3 14.19 -12.52 -10.57
CA PHE A 3 13.81 -12.19 -9.19
C PHE A 3 13.95 -10.68 -8.89
N GLY A 4 15.06 -10.07 -9.33
CA GLY A 4 15.31 -8.64 -9.15
C GLY A 4 14.27 -7.75 -9.82
N ARG A 5 13.81 -8.12 -11.04
CA ARG A 5 12.75 -7.37 -11.73
C ARG A 5 11.42 -7.44 -10.99
N ALA A 6 11.05 -8.61 -10.47
CA ALA A 6 9.81 -8.76 -9.70
C ALA A 6 9.83 -7.88 -8.43
N LEU A 7 10.93 -7.90 -7.68
CA LEU A 7 11.10 -7.06 -6.49
C LEU A 7 11.04 -5.57 -6.83
N GLN A 8 11.72 -5.15 -7.90
CA GLN A 8 11.71 -3.76 -8.35
C GLN A 8 10.31 -3.31 -8.76
N VAL A 9 9.59 -4.13 -9.52
CA VAL A 9 8.20 -3.84 -9.93
C VAL A 9 7.28 -3.72 -8.72
N THR A 10 7.37 -4.65 -7.75
CA THR A 10 6.56 -4.57 -6.52
C THR A 10 6.87 -3.31 -5.71
N ARG A 11 8.14 -2.90 -5.61
CA ARG A 11 8.53 -1.66 -4.92
C ARG A 11 8.02 -0.42 -5.63
N ILE A 12 8.15 -0.34 -6.95
CA ILE A 12 7.63 0.79 -7.73
C ILE A 12 6.11 0.86 -7.57
N LEU A 13 5.42 -0.27 -7.68
CA LEU A 13 3.97 -0.34 -7.48
C LEU A 13 3.56 0.13 -6.08
N ALA A 14 4.27 -0.32 -5.04
CA ALA A 14 4.04 0.12 -3.67
C ALA A 14 4.21 1.63 -3.50
N LEU A 15 5.28 2.20 -4.06
CA LEU A 15 5.56 3.64 -3.99
C LEU A 15 4.52 4.46 -4.75
N VAL A 16 4.12 4.01 -5.95
CA VAL A 16 3.07 4.66 -6.74
C VAL A 16 1.75 4.64 -5.97
N LEU A 17 1.36 3.50 -5.40
CA LEU A 17 0.11 3.37 -4.65
C LEU A 17 0.13 4.23 -3.39
N ALA A 18 1.24 4.23 -2.64
CA ALA A 18 1.41 5.10 -1.47
C ALA A 18 1.36 6.58 -1.86
N GLY A 19 1.94 6.96 -3.00
CA GLY A 19 1.87 8.33 -3.54
C GLY A 19 0.44 8.73 -3.90
N ILE A 20 -0.32 7.85 -4.57
CA ILE A 20 -1.73 8.08 -4.88
C ILE A 20 -2.53 8.28 -3.58
N TYR A 21 -2.31 7.43 -2.58
CA TYR A 21 -3.00 7.53 -1.29
C TYR A 21 -2.64 8.83 -0.57
N ALA A 22 -1.36 9.21 -0.54
CA ALA A 22 -0.94 10.46 0.08
C ALA A 22 -1.54 11.69 -0.62
N LEU A 23 -1.51 11.73 -1.96
CA LEU A 23 -2.11 12.82 -2.74
C LEU A 23 -3.63 12.88 -2.55
N ALA A 24 -4.31 11.72 -2.52
CA ALA A 24 -5.75 11.67 -2.25
C ALA A 24 -6.10 12.09 -0.82
N ALA A 25 -5.24 11.78 0.16
CA ALA A 25 -5.39 12.24 1.54
C ALA A 25 -5.27 13.77 1.61
N LEU A 26 -4.28 14.35 0.94
CA LEU A 26 -4.13 15.81 0.82
C LEU A 26 -5.34 16.44 0.11
N GLY A 27 -5.83 15.82 -0.96
CA GLY A 27 -7.05 16.24 -1.64
C GLY A 27 -8.24 16.27 -0.70
N GLY A 28 -8.37 15.29 0.20
CA GLY A 28 -9.42 15.29 1.22
C GLY A 28 -9.25 16.34 2.32
N LEU A 29 -8.03 16.72 2.68
CA LEU A 29 -7.80 17.84 3.61
C LEU A 29 -8.20 19.19 3.02
N LEU A 30 -8.12 19.31 1.69
CA LEU A 30 -8.49 20.52 0.96
C LEU A 30 -9.95 20.50 0.51
N ALA A 31 -10.61 19.35 0.57
CA ALA A 31 -12.01 19.20 0.19
C ALA A 31 -12.93 19.72 1.30
N ASP A 32 -14.00 20.39 0.88
CA ASP A 32 -15.05 20.86 1.78
C ASP A 32 -16.05 19.71 2.01
N PHE A 33 -15.73 18.85 2.97
CA PHE A 33 -16.61 17.77 3.39
C PHE A 33 -17.70 18.29 4.33
N ASP A 34 -18.92 17.79 4.17
CA ASP A 34 -20.07 18.18 5.00
C ASP A 34 -19.86 17.90 6.51
N THR A 35 -19.05 16.88 6.85
CA THR A 35 -18.79 16.48 8.24
C THR A 35 -17.31 16.22 8.49
N THR A 36 -16.78 16.72 9.62
CA THR A 36 -15.39 16.48 10.06
C THR A 36 -15.04 14.99 10.16
N ARG A 37 -16.02 14.15 10.52
CA ARG A 37 -15.88 12.70 10.57
C ARG A 37 -15.47 12.11 9.22
N ASP A 38 -16.02 12.62 8.13
CA ASP A 38 -15.73 12.11 6.79
C ASP A 38 -14.31 12.48 6.38
N THR A 39 -13.87 13.72 6.67
CA THR A 39 -12.48 14.14 6.51
C THR A 39 -11.53 13.25 7.29
N VAL A 40 -11.84 12.97 8.57
CA VAL A 40 -10.98 12.15 9.44
C VAL A 40 -10.90 10.72 8.94
N LEU A 41 -12.01 10.11 8.52
CA LEU A 41 -12.01 8.77 7.94
C LEU A 41 -11.23 8.75 6.61
N TRP A 42 -11.48 9.72 5.73
CA TRP A 42 -10.82 9.84 4.44
C TRP A 42 -9.29 9.92 4.59
N VAL A 43 -8.82 10.87 5.39
CA VAL A 43 -7.40 11.11 5.63
C VAL A 43 -6.79 9.98 6.47
N GLY A 44 -7.53 9.43 7.43
CA GLY A 44 -7.07 8.31 8.25
C GLY A 44 -6.83 7.04 7.46
N PHE A 45 -7.77 6.65 6.59
CA PHE A 45 -7.62 5.46 5.75
C PHE A 45 -6.55 5.65 4.67
N LEU A 46 -6.53 6.79 3.98
CA LEU A 46 -5.57 7.04 2.91
C LEU A 46 -4.17 7.32 3.44
N GLY A 47 -4.06 8.23 4.41
CA GLY A 47 -2.79 8.56 5.07
C GLY A 47 -2.23 7.37 5.84
N GLY A 48 -3.08 6.69 6.63
CA GLY A 48 -2.69 5.46 7.32
C GLY A 48 -2.27 4.35 6.36
N GLY A 49 -3.01 4.17 5.26
CA GLY A 49 -2.67 3.21 4.21
C GLY A 49 -1.32 3.50 3.56
N ALA A 50 -1.06 4.75 3.19
CA ALA A 50 0.22 5.20 2.64
C ALA A 50 1.38 4.95 3.62
N VAL A 51 1.20 5.35 4.88
CA VAL A 51 2.21 5.17 5.93
C VAL A 51 2.50 3.69 6.16
N LEU A 52 1.49 2.83 6.23
CA LEU A 52 1.68 1.38 6.40
C LEU A 52 2.46 0.76 5.23
N ILE A 53 2.14 1.16 3.99
CA ILE A 53 2.88 0.69 2.81
C ILE A 53 4.34 1.13 2.88
N LEU A 54 4.63 2.40 3.22
CA LEU A 54 6.00 2.89 3.34
C LEU A 54 6.73 2.21 4.51
N LEU A 55 6.05 2.06 5.65
CA LEU A 55 6.62 1.49 6.87
C LEU A 55 7.05 0.03 6.66
N SER A 56 6.34 -0.71 5.80
CA SER A 56 6.69 -2.09 5.44
C SER A 56 8.14 -2.26 4.95
N SER A 57 8.73 -1.22 4.34
CA SER A 57 10.09 -1.25 3.81
C SER A 57 11.15 -1.36 4.91
N PHE A 58 10.92 -0.74 6.07
CA PHE A 58 11.80 -0.84 7.23
C PHE A 58 11.78 -2.25 7.84
N PHE A 59 10.64 -2.93 7.77
CA PHE A 59 10.49 -4.29 8.30
C PHE A 59 10.86 -5.40 7.30
N ALA A 60 11.14 -5.05 6.04
CA ALA A 60 11.48 -6.03 5.00
C ALA A 60 12.79 -6.81 5.29
N GLY A 61 13.73 -6.20 6.01
CA GLY A 61 14.97 -6.84 6.45
C GLY A 61 14.82 -7.73 7.69
N VAL A 62 13.78 -7.48 8.51
CA VAL A 62 13.54 -8.23 9.76
C VAL A 62 12.64 -9.44 9.50
N SER A 63 11.49 -9.24 8.86
CA SER A 63 10.54 -10.31 8.57
C SER A 63 9.78 -10.02 7.29
N ARG A 64 9.95 -10.90 6.29
CA ARG A 64 9.26 -10.81 5.00
C ARG A 64 7.76 -10.93 5.14
N TRP A 65 7.29 -11.74 6.10
CA TRP A 65 5.87 -11.93 6.38
C TRP A 65 5.24 -10.70 7.05
N LEU A 66 5.95 -10.07 8.00
CA LEU A 66 5.49 -8.83 8.61
C LEU A 66 5.41 -7.70 7.59
N SER A 67 6.43 -7.56 6.74
CA SER A 67 6.44 -6.59 5.65
C SER A 67 5.25 -6.81 4.70
N ALA A 68 5.01 -8.06 4.25
CA ALA A 68 3.88 -8.39 3.39
C ALA A 68 2.52 -8.11 4.07
N ALA A 69 2.38 -8.40 5.36
CA ALA A 69 1.17 -8.08 6.12
C ALA A 69 0.93 -6.57 6.20
N LEU A 70 1.96 -5.77 6.52
CA LEU A 70 1.88 -4.31 6.57
C LEU A 70 1.49 -3.71 5.22
N VAL A 71 2.13 -4.14 4.13
CA VAL A 71 1.76 -3.71 2.77
C VAL A 71 0.30 -4.05 2.49
N SER A 72 -0.14 -5.26 2.87
CA SER A 72 -1.49 -5.72 2.53
C SER A 72 -2.56 -4.97 3.28
N ILE A 73 -2.36 -4.74 4.59
CA ILE A 73 -3.27 -3.92 5.41
C ILE A 73 -3.28 -2.49 4.87
N GLY A 74 -2.12 -1.90 4.58
CA GLY A 74 -2.03 -0.54 4.05
C GLY A 74 -2.70 -0.39 2.68
N ALA A 75 -2.46 -1.35 1.77
CA ALA A 75 -3.06 -1.39 0.45
C ALA A 75 -4.59 -1.52 0.50
N ALA A 76 -5.12 -2.40 1.35
CA ALA A 76 -6.56 -2.58 1.52
C ALA A 76 -7.22 -1.37 2.20
N ALA A 77 -6.62 -0.86 3.29
CA ALA A 77 -7.13 0.27 4.04
C ALA A 77 -7.17 1.55 3.19
N GLY A 78 -6.08 1.89 2.48
CA GLY A 78 -6.07 3.06 1.60
C GLY A 78 -6.87 2.84 0.31
N GLY A 79 -7.11 1.59 -0.10
CA GLY A 79 -7.94 1.27 -1.26
C GLY A 79 -9.44 1.45 -1.00
N LEU A 80 -9.87 1.31 0.25
CA LEU A 80 -11.28 1.39 0.65
C LEU A 80 -11.94 2.72 0.24
N PRO A 81 -11.39 3.91 0.55
CA PRO A 81 -11.99 5.17 0.12
C PRO A 81 -11.96 5.40 -1.39
N LEU A 82 -11.11 4.68 -2.14
CA LEU A 82 -10.94 4.84 -3.59
C LEU A 82 -11.57 3.69 -4.39
N PHE A 83 -12.43 2.89 -3.76
CA PHE A 83 -12.94 1.65 -4.34
C PHE A 83 -13.68 1.85 -5.66
N TRP A 84 -14.32 3.00 -5.86
CA TRP A 84 -15.06 3.33 -7.07
C TRP A 84 -14.18 3.55 -8.32
N THR A 85 -12.86 3.68 -8.16
CA THR A 85 -11.96 4.00 -9.29
C THR A 85 -11.54 2.79 -10.12
N ILE A 86 -11.93 1.55 -9.74
CA ILE A 86 -11.56 0.23 -10.31
C ILE A 86 -10.04 -0.02 -10.36
N VAL A 87 -9.26 0.91 -10.90
CA VAL A 87 -7.80 0.89 -11.03
C VAL A 87 -7.12 0.73 -9.67
N VAL A 88 -7.54 1.50 -8.65
CA VAL A 88 -6.91 1.44 -7.33
C VAL A 88 -7.11 0.08 -6.64
N PRO A 89 -8.35 -0.46 -6.54
CA PRO A 89 -8.56 -1.83 -6.02
C PRO A 89 -7.74 -2.89 -6.74
N LEU A 90 -7.64 -2.80 -8.06
CA LEU A 90 -6.89 -3.76 -8.86
C LEU A 90 -5.39 -3.67 -8.56
N ALA A 91 -4.83 -2.45 -8.51
CA ALA A 91 -3.44 -2.21 -8.16
C ALA A 91 -3.11 -2.70 -6.73
N ALA A 92 -4.01 -2.45 -5.78
CA ALA A 92 -3.89 -2.94 -4.41
C ALA A 92 -3.87 -4.48 -4.36
N ALA A 93 -4.80 -5.15 -5.06
CA ALA A 93 -4.85 -6.61 -5.12
C ALA A 93 -3.58 -7.21 -5.75
N VAL A 94 -3.08 -6.62 -6.83
CA VAL A 94 -1.81 -7.04 -7.46
C VAL A 94 -0.64 -6.86 -6.50
N LEU A 95 -0.56 -5.73 -5.79
CA LEU A 95 0.48 -5.46 -4.81
C LEU A 95 0.45 -6.47 -3.65
N ILE A 96 -0.73 -6.79 -3.14
CA ILE A 96 -0.94 -7.82 -2.11
C ILE A 96 -0.43 -9.18 -2.60
N ALA A 97 -0.89 -9.61 -3.78
CA ALA A 97 -0.51 -10.90 -4.35
C ALA A 97 1.00 -11.02 -4.56
N MET A 98 1.63 -9.97 -5.10
CA MET A 98 3.09 -9.92 -5.30
C MET A 98 3.86 -9.94 -3.98
N SER A 99 3.37 -9.24 -2.96
CA SER A 99 4.02 -9.17 -1.64
C SER A 99 4.04 -10.54 -0.98
N PHE A 100 2.92 -11.28 -1.02
CA PHE A 100 2.88 -12.66 -0.53
C PHE A 100 3.70 -13.62 -1.38
N ALA A 101 3.71 -13.48 -2.70
CA ALA A 101 4.53 -14.31 -3.58
C ALA A 101 6.03 -14.12 -3.30
N LEU A 102 6.48 -12.89 -3.00
CA LEU A 102 7.86 -12.60 -2.59
C LEU A 102 8.17 -13.12 -1.19
N ALA A 103 7.25 -13.02 -0.24
CA ALA A 103 7.44 -13.50 1.13
C ALA A 103 7.57 -15.03 1.21
N ARG A 104 6.89 -15.77 0.33
CA ARG A 104 6.94 -17.24 0.26
C ARG A 104 8.23 -17.79 -0.35
N ARG A 105 9.09 -16.95 -0.92
CA ARG A 105 10.35 -17.41 -1.52
C ARG A 105 11.38 -17.74 -0.43
N PRO A 106 12.06 -18.89 -0.51
CA PRO A 106 13.15 -19.24 0.41
C PRO A 106 14.17 -18.10 0.51
N ALA A 107 14.69 -17.84 1.71
CA ALA A 107 15.85 -16.97 1.84
C ALA A 107 17.01 -17.61 1.05
N PRO A 108 17.79 -16.83 0.28
CA PRO A 108 19.04 -17.35 -0.26
C PRO A 108 19.85 -17.91 0.92
N SER A 109 20.11 -19.22 0.91
CA SER A 109 21.08 -19.83 1.80
C SER A 109 22.42 -19.19 1.49
N ALA A 110 22.95 -18.44 2.46
CA ALA A 110 24.28 -17.85 2.40
C ALA A 110 25.35 -18.94 2.31
#